data_AF-F7SBM7-F1
#
_entry.id   AF-F7SBM7-F1
#
_cell.length_a   1.000
_cell.length_b   1.000
_cell.length_c   1.000
_cell.angle_alpha   90.00
_cell.angle_beta   90.00
_cell.angle_gamma   90.00
#
_symmetry.space_group_name_H-M   'P 1'
#
loop_
_entity.id
_entity.type
_entity.pdbx_description
1 polymer ?
#
loop_
_entity_poly.entity_id
_entity_poly.type
_entity_poly.pdbx_seq_one_letter_code
_entity_poly.pdbx_strand_id
1 'polypeptide(L)'
;MNTAPLSLDEIIDEITAAHAAGQDVARLHSGDLSVWSAMGEQLRRLRALAIPFDVTPGVPAFAAAAATLATELTLPGVAQSVVLTRTSGRATPMPGGETLAAFAVTGATLAIHLSIHVLSKVVEELTPHYGADCPVAVVWRASWPDERVLRGNLATIEAQMAAEIDRTALILVGPTLAAEGFAESRLYAGDYDRRYRPVGPEPRFPEGRE
;
A
#
# COMPACT_ATOMS: atom_id res chain seq x y z
N MET A 1 1.38 21.87 16.65
CA MET A 1 0.15 22.42 16.03
C MET A 1 -0.63 21.27 15.42
N ASN A 2 -1.95 21.22 15.61
CA ASN A 2 -2.80 20.25 14.92
C ASN A 2 -3.33 20.88 13.62
N THR A 3 -2.93 20.35 12.48
CA THR A 3 -3.29 20.88 11.15
C THR A 3 -4.50 20.19 10.53
N ALA A 4 -5.08 19.18 11.20
CA ALA A 4 -6.29 18.50 10.74
C ALA A 4 -7.49 19.43 10.44
N PRO A 5 -7.74 20.53 11.16
CA PRO A 5 -8.85 21.43 10.86
C PRO A 5 -8.53 22.49 9.80
N LEU A 6 -7.28 22.59 9.34
CA LEU A 6 -6.82 23.66 8.46
C LEU A 6 -7.02 23.30 6.98
N SER A 7 -7.33 24.31 6.18
CA SER A 7 -7.30 24.27 4.72
C SER A 7 -5.86 24.27 4.18
N LEU A 8 -5.70 23.96 2.89
CA LEU A 8 -4.38 24.00 2.24
C LEU A 8 -3.74 25.38 2.33
N ASP A 9 -4.51 26.45 2.13
CA ASP A 9 -3.95 27.82 2.17
C ASP A 9 -3.48 28.17 3.59
N GLU A 10 -4.28 27.90 4.62
CA GLU A 10 -3.88 28.08 6.03
C GLU A 10 -2.64 27.23 6.39
N ILE A 11 -2.55 26.00 5.88
CA ILE A 11 -1.38 25.15 6.05
C ILE A 11 -0.12 25.80 5.46
N ILE A 12 -0.22 26.39 4.27
CA ILE A 12 0.91 27.03 3.59
C ILE A 12 1.27 28.35 4.28
N ASP A 13 0.29 29.09 4.80
CA ASP A 13 0.52 30.31 5.57
C ASP A 13 1.34 30.02 6.84
N GLU A 14 0.99 28.96 7.58
CA GLU A 14 1.76 28.53 8.76
C GLU A 14 3.20 28.14 8.41
N ILE A 15 3.41 27.41 7.31
CA ILE A 15 4.75 27.05 6.84
C ILE A 15 5.54 28.30 6.42
N THR A 16 4.88 29.24 5.75
CA THR A 16 5.51 30.49 5.29
C THR A 16 5.90 31.37 6.48
N ALA A 17 5.04 31.48 7.49
CA ALA A 17 5.34 32.21 8.72
C ALA A 17 6.54 31.62 9.47
N ALA A 18 6.60 30.28 9.60
CA ALA A 18 7.74 29.59 10.21
C ALA A 18 9.03 29.80 9.41
N HIS A 19 8.97 29.72 8.08
CA HIS A 19 10.12 29.96 7.20
C HIS A 19 10.63 31.41 7.32
N ALA A 20 9.74 32.40 7.34
CA ALA A 20 10.10 33.80 7.52
C ALA A 20 10.74 34.07 8.90
N ALA A 21 10.40 33.26 9.91
CA ALA A 21 11.02 33.29 11.23
C ALA A 21 12.34 32.50 11.32
N GLY A 22 12.82 31.89 10.23
CA GLY A 22 14.04 31.09 10.21
C GLY A 22 13.93 29.76 10.96
N GLN A 23 12.71 29.19 11.04
CA GLN A 23 12.43 27.95 11.76
C GLN A 23 12.33 26.77 10.80
N ASP A 24 12.90 25.63 11.21
CA ASP A 24 12.69 24.35 10.52
C ASP A 24 11.27 23.82 10.82
N VAL A 25 10.63 23.23 9.81
CA VAL A 25 9.26 22.71 9.90
C VAL A 25 9.24 21.20 9.68
N ALA A 26 8.82 20.46 10.71
CA ALA A 26 8.51 19.03 10.59
C ALA A 26 7.04 18.83 10.24
N ARG A 27 6.74 18.47 8.98
CA ARG A 27 5.37 18.19 8.52
C ARG A 27 5.07 16.70 8.52
N LEU A 28 4.30 16.25 9.51
CA LEU A 28 4.00 14.83 9.70
C LEU A 28 2.78 14.38 8.88
N HIS A 29 2.92 13.25 8.19
CA HIS A 29 1.87 12.56 7.46
C HIS A 29 1.77 11.10 7.95
N SER A 30 0.59 10.50 7.81
CA SER A 30 0.40 9.08 8.09
C SER A 30 0.97 8.21 6.96
N GLY A 31 1.61 7.09 7.31
CA GLY A 31 2.10 6.12 6.36
C GLY A 31 3.32 6.62 5.60
N ASP A 32 3.25 6.56 4.27
CA ASP A 32 4.31 7.04 3.38
C ASP A 32 3.82 8.19 2.49
N LEU A 33 4.75 9.08 2.13
CA LEU A 33 4.46 10.30 1.39
C LEU A 33 4.13 10.05 -0.09
N SER A 34 4.48 8.89 -0.64
CA SER A 34 4.26 8.57 -2.07
C SER A 34 2.80 8.25 -2.42
N VAL A 35 1.96 7.86 -1.46
CA VAL A 35 0.62 7.33 -1.73
C VAL A 35 -0.47 8.09 -0.98
N TRP A 36 -1.38 8.73 -1.73
CA TRP A 36 -2.56 9.47 -1.23
C TRP A 36 -2.31 10.43 -0.05
N SER A 37 -1.10 10.99 0.04
CA SER A 37 -0.66 11.84 1.16
C SER A 37 -1.09 13.30 1.05
N ALA A 38 -1.54 13.73 -0.14
CA ALA A 38 -1.70 15.15 -0.51
C ALA A 38 -0.41 15.99 -0.37
N MET A 39 0.77 15.35 -0.33
CA MET A 39 2.05 16.06 -0.32
C MET A 39 2.25 16.86 -1.62
N GLY A 40 1.84 16.30 -2.77
CA GLY A 40 2.13 16.90 -4.09
C GLY A 40 1.64 18.33 -4.27
N GLU A 41 0.44 18.65 -3.76
CA GLU A 41 -0.12 20.01 -3.83
C GLU A 41 0.59 21.00 -2.90
N GLN A 42 1.02 20.54 -1.71
CA GLN A 42 1.81 21.35 -0.79
C GLN A 42 3.17 21.68 -1.41
N LEU A 43 3.90 20.68 -1.92
CA LEU A 43 5.21 20.90 -2.54
C LEU A 43 5.14 21.83 -3.76
N ARG A 44 4.03 21.81 -4.51
CA ARG A 44 3.82 22.77 -5.61
C ARG A 44 3.76 24.21 -5.11
N ARG A 45 3.12 24.47 -3.97
CA ARG A 45 3.05 25.80 -3.33
C ARG A 45 4.41 26.20 -2.74
N LEU A 46 5.09 25.29 -2.04
CA LEU A 46 6.41 25.55 -1.47
C LEU A 46 7.44 25.89 -2.55
N ARG A 47 7.45 25.17 -3.68
CA ARG A 47 8.30 25.50 -4.83
C ARG A 47 8.01 26.90 -5.39
N ALA A 48 6.74 27.30 -5.49
CA ALA A 48 6.37 28.63 -5.98
C ALA A 48 6.82 29.75 -5.03
N LEU A 49 6.93 29.45 -3.73
CA LEU A 49 7.42 30.37 -2.69
C LEU A 49 8.94 30.27 -2.46
N ALA A 50 9.65 29.41 -3.19
CA ALA A 50 11.07 29.11 -3.00
C ALA A 50 11.42 28.64 -1.56
N ILE A 51 10.49 27.99 -0.87
CA ILE A 51 10.72 27.40 0.45
C ILE A 51 11.38 26.01 0.25
N PRO A 52 12.60 25.78 0.78
CA PRO A 52 13.28 24.50 0.65
C PRO A 52 12.58 23.41 1.47
N PHE A 53 12.66 22.17 0.98
CA PHE A 53 12.13 21.00 1.67
C PHE A 53 12.93 19.76 1.29
N ASP A 54 12.86 18.75 2.15
CA ASP A 54 13.23 17.37 1.84
C ASP A 54 12.03 16.43 2.06
N VAL A 55 12.23 15.15 1.76
CA VAL A 55 11.21 14.10 1.87
C VAL A 55 11.83 12.90 2.55
N THR A 56 11.34 12.55 3.73
CA THR A 56 11.74 11.33 4.46
C THR A 56 10.69 10.23 4.23
N PRO A 57 11.05 9.07 3.67
CA PRO A 57 10.10 7.99 3.41
C PRO A 57 9.57 7.37 4.72
N GLY A 58 8.33 6.88 4.66
CA GLY A 58 7.67 6.20 5.77
C GLY A 58 7.35 4.74 5.47
N VAL A 59 6.70 4.07 6.43
CA VAL A 59 6.18 2.70 6.25
C VAL A 59 4.72 2.79 5.79
N PRO A 60 4.38 2.38 4.56
CA PRO A 60 3.01 2.48 4.06
C PRO A 60 2.09 1.43 4.71
N ALA A 61 0.80 1.73 4.77
CA ALA A 61 -0.20 0.90 5.44
C ALA A 61 -0.28 -0.54 4.89
N PHE A 62 -0.06 -0.74 3.57
CA PHE A 62 -0.03 -2.09 3.00
C PHE A 62 1.14 -2.94 3.47
N ALA A 63 2.30 -2.32 3.71
CA ALA A 63 3.45 -3.02 4.27
C ALA A 63 3.21 -3.37 5.74
N ALA A 64 2.66 -2.44 6.52
CA ALA A 64 2.26 -2.69 7.90
C ALA A 64 1.23 -3.83 8.00
N ALA A 65 0.19 -3.80 7.17
CA ALA A 65 -0.83 -4.85 7.13
C ALA A 65 -0.24 -6.22 6.70
N ALA A 66 0.62 -6.26 5.68
CA ALA A 66 1.29 -7.49 5.27
C ALA A 66 2.17 -8.08 6.40
N ALA A 67 2.86 -7.21 7.15
CA ALA A 67 3.64 -7.60 8.32
C ALA A 67 2.75 -8.15 9.45
N THR A 68 1.65 -7.48 9.78
CA THR A 68 0.62 -7.96 10.72
C THR A 68 0.09 -9.34 10.33
N LEU A 69 -0.11 -9.58 9.03
CA LEU A 69 -0.59 -10.86 8.51
C LEU A 69 0.50 -11.92 8.42
N ALA A 70 1.77 -11.58 8.65
CA ALA A 70 2.95 -12.41 8.38
C ALA A 70 2.93 -12.99 6.95
N THR A 71 2.60 -12.16 5.95
CA THR A 71 2.37 -12.58 4.57
C THR A 71 3.25 -11.81 3.59
N GLU A 72 4.01 -12.53 2.75
CA GLU A 72 4.65 -11.96 1.57
C GLU A 72 3.59 -11.80 0.46
N LEU A 73 3.42 -10.58 -0.07
CA LEU A 73 2.37 -10.29 -1.07
C LEU A 73 2.71 -10.77 -2.49
N THR A 74 3.96 -11.19 -2.72
CA THR A 74 4.45 -11.73 -4.00
C THR A 74 5.08 -13.09 -3.78
N LEU A 75 4.53 -14.13 -4.40
CA LEU A 75 4.98 -15.51 -4.26
C LEU A 75 5.25 -16.12 -5.63
N PRO A 76 6.40 -16.82 -5.82
CA PRO A 76 6.73 -17.45 -7.10
C PRO A 76 5.64 -18.42 -7.55
N GLY A 77 5.22 -18.29 -8.81
CA GLY A 77 4.16 -19.13 -9.40
C GLY A 77 2.74 -18.81 -8.93
N VAL A 78 2.55 -17.83 -8.03
CA VAL A 78 1.23 -17.42 -7.53
C VAL A 78 0.92 -15.97 -7.93
N ALA A 79 1.69 -15.00 -7.45
CA ALA A 79 1.58 -13.60 -7.86
C ALA A 79 2.93 -12.89 -7.80
N GLN A 80 3.24 -12.07 -8.80
CA GLN A 80 4.50 -11.31 -8.89
C GLN A 80 4.23 -9.80 -8.99
N SER A 81 3.03 -9.37 -8.62
CA SER A 81 2.60 -7.98 -8.70
C SER A 81 1.66 -7.68 -7.55
N VAL A 82 1.77 -6.45 -7.05
CA VAL A 82 0.85 -5.87 -6.06
C VAL A 82 0.30 -4.58 -6.63
N VAL A 83 -1.02 -4.44 -6.62
CA VAL A 83 -1.69 -3.22 -7.06
C VAL A 83 -2.14 -2.44 -5.83
N LEU A 84 -1.57 -1.26 -5.63
CA LEU A 84 -2.06 -0.30 -4.64
C LEU A 84 -3.14 0.55 -5.29
N THR A 85 -4.39 0.42 -4.83
CA THR A 85 -5.51 1.13 -5.43
C THR A 85 -6.54 1.54 -4.38
N ARG A 86 -7.61 2.18 -4.83
CA ARG A 86 -8.79 2.56 -4.06
C ARG A 86 -10.02 2.50 -4.94
N THR A 87 -11.19 2.52 -4.33
CA THR A 87 -12.44 2.78 -5.05
C THR A 87 -12.68 4.29 -5.21
N SER A 88 -13.51 4.63 -6.21
CA SER A 88 -14.03 5.99 -6.37
C SER A 88 -14.72 6.43 -5.08
N GLY A 89 -14.26 7.55 -4.49
CA GLY A 89 -14.92 8.18 -3.36
C GLY A 89 -15.65 9.47 -3.77
N ARG A 90 -16.39 10.07 -2.83
CA ARG A 90 -17.09 11.35 -3.06
C ARG A 90 -16.17 12.54 -3.38
N ALA A 91 -14.86 12.43 -3.07
CA ALA A 91 -13.90 13.54 -3.18
C ALA A 91 -13.15 13.58 -4.52
N THR A 92 -12.81 12.44 -5.11
CA THR A 92 -11.99 12.39 -6.34
C THR A 92 -12.38 11.18 -7.17
N PRO A 93 -12.74 11.38 -8.46
CA PRO A 93 -13.01 10.28 -9.38
C PRO A 93 -11.72 9.53 -9.70
N MET A 94 -11.83 8.24 -9.95
CA MET A 94 -10.73 7.45 -10.51
C MET A 94 -10.56 7.80 -12.00
N PRO A 95 -9.32 7.81 -12.52
CA PRO A 95 -9.09 7.80 -13.96
C PRO A 95 -9.79 6.62 -14.63
N GLY A 96 -10.24 6.78 -15.88
CA GLY A 96 -11.14 5.81 -16.54
C GLY A 96 -10.59 4.37 -16.66
N GLY A 97 -9.26 4.19 -16.70
CA GLY A 97 -8.62 2.87 -16.75
C GLY A 97 -8.36 2.22 -15.38
N GLU A 98 -8.57 2.96 -14.28
CA GLU A 98 -8.24 2.50 -12.92
C GLU A 98 -9.50 1.99 -12.21
N THR A 99 -10.12 0.95 -12.78
CA THR A 99 -11.28 0.27 -12.17
C THR A 99 -10.83 -1.01 -11.46
N LEU A 100 -11.61 -1.46 -10.45
CA LEU A 100 -11.29 -2.73 -9.78
C LEU A 100 -11.29 -3.89 -10.77
N ALA A 101 -12.25 -3.93 -11.70
CA ALA A 101 -12.30 -4.93 -12.76
C ALA A 101 -11.01 -4.93 -13.62
N ALA A 102 -10.52 -3.76 -14.04
CA ALA A 102 -9.30 -3.65 -14.84
C ALA A 102 -8.07 -4.20 -14.10
N PHE A 103 -7.95 -3.91 -12.80
CA PHE A 103 -6.90 -4.48 -11.98
C PHE A 103 -7.10 -5.97 -11.70
N ALA A 104 -8.35 -6.41 -11.50
CA ALA A 104 -8.68 -7.79 -11.16
C ALA A 104 -8.37 -8.79 -12.27
N VAL A 105 -8.53 -8.38 -13.54
CA VAL A 105 -8.17 -9.20 -14.71
C VAL A 105 -6.68 -9.59 -14.70
N THR A 106 -5.81 -8.85 -14.03
CA THR A 106 -4.38 -9.18 -13.92
C THR A 106 -4.09 -10.35 -12.99
N GLY A 107 -5.01 -10.69 -12.06
CA GLY A 107 -4.81 -11.68 -11.02
C GLY A 107 -3.81 -11.28 -9.92
N ALA A 108 -3.32 -10.04 -9.91
CA ALA A 108 -2.37 -9.53 -8.93
C ALA A 108 -2.98 -9.39 -7.53
N THR A 109 -2.16 -9.41 -6.48
CA THR A 109 -2.65 -9.09 -5.14
C THR A 109 -3.07 -7.62 -5.09
N LEU A 110 -4.31 -7.34 -4.70
CA LEU A 110 -4.85 -5.98 -4.60
C LEU A 110 -4.78 -5.50 -3.14
N ALA A 111 -4.18 -4.32 -2.92
CA ALA A 111 -4.20 -3.60 -1.65
C ALA A 111 -5.07 -2.34 -1.79
N ILE A 112 -6.33 -2.46 -1.35
CA ILE A 112 -7.40 -1.50 -1.61
C ILE A 112 -7.56 -0.60 -0.39
N HIS A 113 -7.15 0.66 -0.55
CA HIS A 113 -7.19 1.70 0.46
C HIS A 113 -8.49 2.51 0.36
N LEU A 114 -8.88 3.19 1.43
CA LEU A 114 -9.99 4.15 1.43
C LEU A 114 -11.34 3.58 0.96
N SER A 115 -11.54 2.26 1.07
CA SER A 115 -12.68 1.55 0.48
C SER A 115 -13.49 0.69 1.43
N ILE A 116 -13.14 0.64 2.73
CA ILE A 116 -13.79 -0.28 3.66
C ILE A 116 -15.31 -0.04 3.80
N HIS A 117 -15.74 1.22 3.79
CA HIS A 117 -17.14 1.61 3.81
C HIS A 117 -17.96 1.17 2.56
N VAL A 118 -17.29 0.70 1.51
CA VAL A 118 -17.91 0.13 0.29
C VAL A 118 -17.44 -1.30 0.04
N LEU A 119 -17.12 -2.06 1.10
CA LEU A 119 -16.65 -3.44 0.98
C LEU A 119 -17.57 -4.31 0.10
N SER A 120 -18.88 -4.15 0.21
CA SER A 120 -19.85 -4.89 -0.60
C SER A 120 -19.66 -4.71 -2.10
N LYS A 121 -19.38 -3.48 -2.52
CA LYS A 121 -19.08 -3.16 -3.92
C LYS A 121 -17.72 -3.74 -4.33
N VAL A 122 -16.73 -3.72 -3.44
CA VAL A 122 -15.43 -4.36 -3.69
C VAL A 122 -15.61 -5.86 -3.92
N VAL A 123 -16.38 -6.54 -3.07
CA VAL A 123 -16.67 -7.97 -3.20
C VAL A 123 -17.42 -8.27 -4.49
N GLU A 124 -18.47 -7.51 -4.79
CA GLU A 124 -19.27 -7.65 -6.01
C GLU A 124 -18.42 -7.51 -7.28
N GLU A 125 -17.58 -6.47 -7.36
CA GLU A 125 -16.75 -6.22 -8.54
C GLU A 125 -15.62 -7.24 -8.71
N LEU A 126 -15.06 -7.77 -7.61
CA LEU A 126 -13.91 -8.67 -7.67
C LEU A 126 -14.28 -10.15 -7.81
N THR A 127 -15.44 -10.57 -7.30
CA THR A 127 -15.87 -11.98 -7.32
C THR A 127 -15.88 -12.60 -8.72
N PRO A 128 -16.37 -11.93 -9.79
CA PRO A 128 -16.33 -12.49 -11.15
C PRO A 128 -14.93 -12.76 -11.70
N HIS A 129 -13.90 -12.13 -11.14
CA HIS A 129 -12.52 -12.25 -11.64
C HIS A 129 -11.67 -13.19 -10.79
N TYR A 130 -11.78 -13.09 -9.46
CA TYR A 130 -10.98 -13.88 -8.53
C TYR A 130 -11.69 -15.16 -8.04
N GLY A 131 -13.02 -15.25 -8.19
CA GLY A 131 -13.85 -16.32 -7.64
C GLY A 131 -14.21 -16.09 -6.17
N ALA A 132 -15.37 -16.60 -5.75
CA ALA A 132 -15.92 -16.39 -4.40
C ALA A 132 -15.00 -16.91 -3.28
N ASP A 133 -14.21 -17.96 -3.57
CA ASP A 133 -13.26 -18.56 -2.63
C ASP A 133 -11.93 -17.82 -2.54
N CYS A 134 -11.72 -16.74 -3.33
CA CYS A 134 -10.48 -15.97 -3.29
C CYS A 134 -10.25 -15.40 -1.88
N PRO A 135 -9.06 -15.62 -1.29
CA PRO A 135 -8.72 -15.09 0.01
C PRO A 135 -8.82 -13.57 0.10
N VAL A 136 -9.32 -13.09 1.23
CA VAL A 136 -9.40 -11.68 1.60
C VAL A 136 -8.94 -11.52 3.04
N ALA A 137 -8.17 -10.46 3.30
CA ALA A 137 -7.87 -10.01 4.64
C ALA A 137 -8.21 -8.53 4.80
N VAL A 138 -8.83 -8.17 5.92
CA VAL A 138 -9.03 -6.77 6.31
C VAL A 138 -8.20 -6.51 7.55
N VAL A 139 -7.29 -5.55 7.48
CA VAL A 139 -6.49 -5.12 8.63
C VAL A 139 -6.94 -3.71 9.01
N TRP A 140 -7.60 -3.61 10.16
CA TRP A 140 -8.05 -2.36 10.74
C TRP A 140 -7.00 -1.80 11.69
N ARG A 141 -6.61 -0.55 11.47
CA ARG A 141 -5.60 0.17 12.26
C ARG A 141 -4.33 -0.66 12.49
N ALA A 142 -3.76 -1.16 11.40
CA ALA A 142 -2.49 -1.88 11.41
C ALA A 142 -1.44 -1.14 12.25
N SER A 143 -0.76 -1.85 13.15
CA SER A 143 0.22 -1.37 14.14
C SER A 143 -0.31 -0.53 15.31
N TRP A 144 -1.62 -0.27 15.42
CA TRP A 144 -2.17 0.43 16.58
C TRP A 144 -2.48 -0.55 17.72
N PRO A 145 -2.59 -0.09 18.99
CA PRO A 145 -2.89 -0.97 20.12
C PRO A 145 -4.21 -1.73 20.02
N ASP A 146 -5.17 -1.18 19.27
CA ASP A 146 -6.50 -1.74 19.02
C ASP A 146 -6.63 -2.36 17.61
N GLU A 147 -5.51 -2.73 16.99
CA GLU A 147 -5.48 -3.43 15.69
C GLU A 147 -6.42 -4.64 15.67
N ARG A 148 -7.12 -4.82 14.55
CA ARG A 148 -7.96 -6.00 14.31
C ARG A 148 -7.74 -6.55 12.92
N VAL A 149 -7.75 -7.88 12.85
CA VAL A 149 -7.56 -8.63 11.60
C VAL A 149 -8.77 -9.50 11.35
N LEU A 150 -9.37 -9.35 10.18
CA LEU A 150 -10.39 -10.26 9.64
C LEU A 150 -9.79 -11.05 8.50
N ARG A 151 -10.02 -12.36 8.48
CA ARG A 151 -9.58 -13.27 7.41
C ARG A 151 -10.77 -14.07 6.91
N GLY A 152 -10.91 -14.14 5.61
CA GLY A 152 -11.97 -14.91 4.96
C GLY A 152 -11.71 -15.00 3.47
N ASN A 153 -12.80 -15.08 2.71
CA ASN A 153 -12.78 -15.01 1.26
C ASN A 153 -13.85 -14.01 0.77
N LEU A 154 -13.89 -13.77 -0.53
CA LEU A 154 -14.87 -12.84 -1.12
C LEU A 154 -16.32 -13.22 -0.76
N ALA A 155 -16.63 -14.52 -0.57
CA ALA A 155 -17.97 -14.97 -0.18
C ALA A 155 -18.33 -14.71 1.31
N THR A 156 -17.34 -14.57 2.19
CA THR A 156 -17.55 -14.61 3.66
C THR A 156 -17.10 -13.37 4.40
N ILE A 157 -16.22 -12.54 3.80
CA ILE A 157 -15.58 -11.42 4.51
C ILE A 157 -16.59 -10.37 4.98
N GLU A 158 -17.65 -10.11 4.20
CA GLU A 158 -18.68 -9.13 4.56
C GLU A 158 -19.41 -9.49 5.86
N ALA A 159 -19.67 -10.79 6.09
CA ALA A 159 -20.37 -11.25 7.28
C ALA A 159 -19.55 -11.07 8.57
N GLN A 160 -18.23 -10.90 8.46
CA GLN A 160 -17.33 -10.68 9.59
C GLN A 160 -17.19 -9.20 9.97
N MET A 161 -17.72 -8.28 9.15
CA MET A 161 -17.56 -6.85 9.38
C MET A 161 -18.38 -6.37 10.58
N ALA A 162 -17.69 -5.83 11.58
CA ALA A 162 -18.30 -5.09 12.68
C ALA A 162 -18.48 -3.61 12.30
N ALA A 163 -19.52 -2.97 12.84
CA ALA A 163 -19.85 -1.56 12.56
C ALA A 163 -18.74 -0.57 12.94
N GLU A 164 -17.85 -0.94 13.86
CA GLU A 164 -16.70 -0.12 14.29
C GLU A 164 -15.55 -0.08 13.26
N ILE A 165 -15.55 -0.99 12.28
CA ILE A 165 -14.57 -1.03 11.19
C ILE A 165 -15.10 -0.18 10.03
N ASP A 166 -15.23 1.13 10.25
CA ASP A 166 -15.83 2.06 9.29
C ASP A 166 -14.80 2.90 8.52
N ARG A 167 -13.58 3.05 9.07
CA ARG A 167 -12.46 3.82 8.53
C ARG A 167 -11.12 3.21 8.91
N THR A 168 -10.02 3.65 8.28
CA THR A 168 -8.65 3.21 8.60
C THR A 168 -8.48 1.69 8.56
N ALA A 169 -9.03 1.07 7.53
CA ALA A 169 -8.83 -0.34 7.23
C ALA A 169 -8.23 -0.50 5.83
N LEU A 170 -7.33 -1.47 5.70
CA LEU A 170 -6.82 -1.94 4.43
C LEU A 170 -7.49 -3.25 4.06
N ILE A 171 -8.00 -3.35 2.84
CA ILE A 171 -8.48 -4.62 2.26
C ILE A 171 -7.37 -5.18 1.38
N LEU A 172 -6.93 -6.40 1.66
CA LEU A 172 -6.06 -7.19 0.81
C LEU A 172 -6.88 -8.30 0.15
N VAL A 173 -6.79 -8.44 -1.17
CA VAL A 173 -7.47 -9.49 -1.95
C VAL A 173 -6.44 -10.17 -2.84
N GLY A 174 -6.38 -11.49 -2.81
CA GLY A 174 -5.57 -12.24 -3.76
C GLY A 174 -5.12 -13.60 -3.25
N PRO A 175 -4.68 -14.49 -4.16
CA PRO A 175 -4.34 -15.86 -3.83
C PRO A 175 -3.16 -15.99 -2.86
N THR A 176 -2.25 -15.01 -2.81
CA THR A 176 -1.07 -15.07 -1.93
C THR A 176 -1.41 -15.04 -0.44
N LEU A 177 -2.60 -14.58 -0.05
CA LEU A 177 -3.00 -14.46 1.36
C LEU A 177 -3.28 -15.81 2.05
N ALA A 178 -3.47 -16.88 1.28
CA ALA A 178 -3.67 -18.24 1.79
C ALA A 178 -2.87 -19.28 1.00
N ALA A 179 -1.86 -18.86 0.24
CA ALA A 179 -1.06 -19.76 -0.57
C ALA A 179 -0.09 -20.56 0.32
N GLU A 180 -0.12 -21.87 0.19
CA GLU A 180 0.83 -22.80 0.79
C GLU A 180 1.53 -23.62 -0.31
N GLY A 181 2.74 -24.12 -0.05
CA GLY A 181 3.45 -25.00 -0.98
C GLY A 181 3.86 -24.35 -2.32
N PHE A 182 3.94 -23.02 -2.37
CA PHE A 182 4.46 -22.30 -3.54
C PHE A 182 5.95 -22.56 -3.74
N ALA A 183 6.44 -22.33 -4.96
CA ALA A 183 7.83 -22.61 -5.29
C ALA A 183 8.80 -21.68 -4.53
N GLU A 184 9.94 -22.21 -4.13
CA GLU A 184 11.01 -21.39 -3.55
C GLU A 184 11.49 -20.35 -4.56
N SER A 185 11.69 -19.11 -4.08
CA SER A 185 12.34 -18.09 -4.87
C SER A 185 13.78 -18.48 -5.15
N ARG A 186 14.23 -18.28 -6.40
CA ARG A 186 15.65 -18.43 -6.76
C ARG A 186 16.52 -17.31 -6.18
N LEU A 187 15.97 -16.42 -5.34
CA LEU A 187 16.71 -15.36 -4.65
C LEU A 187 17.88 -15.89 -3.82
N TYR A 188 17.72 -17.06 -3.22
CA TYR A 188 18.74 -17.68 -2.35
C TYR A 188 19.16 -19.09 -2.78
N ALA A 189 18.69 -19.55 -3.94
CA ALA A 189 19.02 -20.88 -4.46
C ALA A 189 20.54 -21.07 -4.58
N GLY A 190 21.05 -22.17 -4.02
CA GLY A 190 22.49 -22.44 -3.94
C GLY A 190 23.12 -22.84 -5.27
N ASP A 191 22.30 -23.28 -6.22
CA ASP A 191 22.69 -23.66 -7.59
C ASP A 191 22.62 -22.48 -8.58
N TYR A 192 22.28 -21.27 -8.11
CA TYR A 192 22.12 -20.10 -8.94
C TYR A 192 23.28 -19.12 -8.74
N ASP A 193 23.99 -18.85 -9.83
CA ASP A 193 25.12 -17.92 -9.85
C ASP A 193 24.66 -16.48 -9.61
N ARG A 194 25.19 -15.87 -8.55
CA ARG A 194 24.89 -14.49 -8.14
C ARG A 194 26.17 -13.69 -8.00
N ARG A 195 26.03 -12.38 -8.18
CA ARG A 195 27.11 -11.39 -7.96
C ARG A 195 27.84 -11.56 -6.62
N TYR A 196 27.13 -11.92 -5.56
CA TYR A 196 27.73 -12.13 -4.22
C TYR A 196 27.85 -13.60 -3.81
N ARG A 197 27.58 -14.53 -4.74
CA ARG A 197 27.74 -15.98 -4.57
C ARG A 197 27.99 -16.61 -5.95
N PRO A 198 29.19 -16.42 -6.51
CA PRO A 198 29.55 -17.06 -7.77
C PRO A 198 29.53 -18.58 -7.59
N VAL A 199 29.05 -19.30 -8.60
CA VAL A 199 28.97 -20.76 -8.59
C VAL A 199 29.63 -21.31 -9.86
N GLY A 200 30.47 -22.33 -9.69
CA GLY A 200 31.14 -23.02 -10.79
C GLY A 200 32.50 -22.41 -11.19
N PRO A 201 33.19 -23.04 -12.16
CA PRO A 201 34.55 -22.66 -12.56
C PRO A 201 34.59 -21.38 -13.42
N GLU A 202 33.49 -21.02 -14.08
CA GLU A 202 33.35 -19.81 -14.90
C GLU A 202 32.07 -19.06 -14.49
N PRO A 203 32.08 -18.35 -13.34
CA PRO A 203 30.88 -17.68 -12.86
C PRO A 203 30.51 -16.50 -13.77
N ARG A 204 29.21 -16.36 -14.03
CA ARG A 204 28.55 -15.24 -14.70
C ARG A 204 28.90 -13.90 -14.08
N PHE A 205 29.14 -13.87 -12.76
CA PHE A 205 29.61 -12.67 -12.04
C PHE A 205 30.87 -13.01 -11.23
N PRO A 206 32.07 -12.90 -11.85
CA PRO A 206 33.33 -13.15 -11.15
C PRO A 206 33.57 -12.13 -10.03
N GLU A 207 34.21 -12.55 -8.94
CA GLU A 207 34.58 -11.64 -7.84
C GLU A 207 35.46 -10.47 -8.35
N GLY A 208 35.21 -9.27 -7.85
CA GLY A 208 36.07 -8.10 -8.07
C GLY A 208 35.78 -7.24 -9.32
N ARG A 209 34.65 -7.43 -10.00
CA ARG A 209 34.16 -6.50 -11.03
C ARG A 209 32.88 -5.79 -10.54
N GLU A 210 33.02 -4.51 -10.17
CA GLU A 210 31.88 -3.62 -9.87
C GLU A 210 30.99 -3.39 -11.11
#